data_AF-A0A0F7IH97-F1
#
_entry.id   AF-A0A0F7IH97-F1
#
_cell.length_a   1.000
_cell.length_b   1.000
_cell.length_c   1.000
_cell.angle_alpha   90.00
_cell.angle_beta   90.00
_cell.angle_gamma   90.00
#
_symmetry.space_group_name_H-M   'P 1'
#
loop_
_entity.id
_entity.type
_entity.pdbx_description
1 polymer ?
#
loop_
_entity_poly.entity_id
_entity_poly.type
_entity_poly.pdbx_seq_one_letter_code
_entity_poly.pdbx_strand_id
1 'polypeptide(L)' 'MPWPPKVFWLGVLVMYGYTFLMWALEATAHINHIWIGPVLAPTIYASLIGTFIIPVVVAFLYFYIPEKAEEARGGS' A
#
# COMPACT_ATOMS: atom_id res chain seq x y z
N MET A 1 -24.68 -2.18 5.38
CA MET A 1 -23.70 -1.43 4.58
C MET A 1 -23.48 -2.21 3.29
N PRO A 2 -23.72 -1.64 2.10
CA PRO A 2 -23.54 -2.39 0.86
C PRO A 2 -22.07 -2.74 0.71
N TRP A 3 -21.85 -4.03 0.60
CA TRP A 3 -20.58 -4.74 0.58
C TRP A 3 -19.88 -4.53 -0.78
N PRO A 4 -18.53 -4.48 -0.85
CA PRO A 4 -17.54 -4.43 0.23
C PRO A 4 -17.27 -3.01 0.78
N PRO A 5 -16.74 -2.88 2.01
CA PRO A 5 -16.35 -1.59 2.60
C PRO A 5 -15.29 -0.87 1.75
N LYS A 6 -15.32 0.46 1.68
CA LYS A 6 -14.32 1.26 0.93
C LYS A 6 -12.87 0.91 1.28
N VAL A 7 -12.62 0.56 2.54
CA VAL A 7 -11.31 0.11 3.05
C VAL A 7 -10.82 -1.16 2.38
N PHE A 8 -11.73 -2.10 2.08
CA PHE A 8 -11.38 -3.32 1.36
C PHE A 8 -10.86 -3.01 -0.03
N TRP A 9 -11.58 -2.19 -0.81
CA TRP A 9 -11.17 -1.82 -2.15
C TRP A 9 -9.88 -0.99 -2.17
N LEU A 10 -9.69 -0.13 -1.17
CA LEU A 10 -8.45 0.61 -1.03
C LEU A 10 -7.28 -0.33 -0.72
N GLY A 11 -7.46 -1.29 0.19
CA GLY A 11 -6.46 -2.31 0.49
C GLY A 11 -6.13 -3.16 -0.74
N VAL A 12 -7.14 -3.55 -1.52
CA VAL A 12 -6.99 -4.25 -2.80
C VAL A 12 -6.17 -3.41 -3.78
N LEU A 13 -6.53 -2.13 -3.99
CA LEU A 13 -5.80 -1.25 -4.91
C LEU A 13 -4.34 -1.10 -4.51
N VAL A 14 -4.05 -0.92 -3.21
CA VAL A 14 -2.68 -0.78 -2.72
C VAL A 14 -1.90 -2.09 -2.86
N MET A 15 -2.48 -3.23 -2.49
CA MET A 15 -1.84 -4.55 -2.61
C MET A 15 -1.56 -4.94 -4.07
N TYR A 16 -2.56 -4.81 -4.95
CA TYR A 16 -2.40 -5.16 -6.38
C TYR A 16 -1.55 -4.14 -7.12
N GLY A 17 -1.70 -2.84 -6.81
CA GLY A 17 -0.86 -1.78 -7.36
C GLY A 17 0.60 -1.98 -6.98
N TYR A 18 0.87 -2.34 -5.73
CA TYR A 18 2.20 -2.69 -5.25
C TYR A 18 2.79 -3.90 -6.00
N THR A 19 2.00 -4.98 -6.12
CA THR A 19 2.42 -6.20 -6.82
C THR A 19 2.73 -5.92 -8.29
N PHE A 20 1.89 -5.12 -8.95
CA PHE A 20 2.11 -4.69 -10.34
C PHE A 20 3.40 -3.86 -10.48
N LEU A 21 3.65 -2.94 -9.55
CA LEU A 21 4.87 -2.12 -9.55
C LEU A 21 6.13 -2.99 -9.43
N MET A 22 6.08 -4.04 -8.62
CA MET A 22 7.20 -4.97 -8.47
C MET A 22 7.42 -5.85 -9.69
N TRP A 23 6.36 -6.25 -10.38
CA TRP A 23 6.47 -6.89 -11.69
C TRP A 23 7.03 -5.94 -12.77
N ALA A 24 6.63 -4.68 -12.76
CA ALA A 24 7.16 -3.69 -13.69
C ALA A 24 8.64 -3.38 -13.43
N LEU A 25 9.05 -3.29 -12.15
CA LEU A 25 10.45 -3.16 -11.75
C LEU A 25 11.28 -4.39 -12.14
N GLU A 26 10.69 -5.57 -12.07
CA GLU A 26 11.36 -6.78 -12.53
C GLU A 26 11.58 -6.79 -14.03
N ALA A 27 10.56 -6.45 -14.80
CA ALA A 27 10.63 -6.40 -16.26
C ALA A 27 11.63 -5.35 -16.79
N THR A 28 11.97 -4.34 -15.99
CA THR A 28 12.85 -3.23 -16.39
C THR A 28 14.26 -3.33 -15.84
N ALA A 29 14.44 -3.88 -14.63
CA ALA A 29 15.72 -3.81 -13.92
C ALA A 29 16.18 -5.16 -13.32
N HIS A 30 15.43 -6.25 -13.49
CA HIS A 30 15.75 -7.59 -12.97
C HIS A 30 16.09 -7.63 -11.46
N ILE A 31 15.52 -6.71 -10.70
CA ILE A 31 15.81 -6.49 -9.27
C ILE A 31 15.39 -7.69 -8.42
N ASN A 32 14.40 -8.48 -8.87
CA ASN A 32 13.91 -9.63 -8.12
C ASN A 32 14.96 -10.74 -7.96
N HIS A 33 16.00 -10.76 -8.79
CA HIS A 33 17.06 -11.77 -8.74
C HIS A 33 18.27 -11.32 -7.91
N ILE A 34 18.24 -10.10 -7.35
CA ILE A 34 19.34 -9.57 -6.53
C ILE A 34 19.26 -10.23 -5.15
N TRP A 35 20.31 -10.99 -4.84
CA TRP A 35 20.50 -11.59 -3.53
C TRP A 35 21.14 -10.58 -2.57
N ILE A 36 20.50 -10.36 -1.43
CA ILE A 36 21.03 -9.55 -0.33
C ILE A 36 21.26 -10.50 0.84
N GLY A 37 22.45 -11.10 0.88
CA GLY A 37 22.77 -12.17 1.83
C GLY A 37 21.95 -13.45 1.55
N PRO A 38 21.26 -14.04 2.54
CA PRO A 38 20.45 -15.25 2.35
C PRO A 38 19.04 -14.99 1.81
N VAL A 39 18.68 -13.74 1.52
CA VAL A 39 17.32 -13.32 1.20
C VAL A 39 17.31 -12.60 -0.15
N LEU A 40 16.26 -12.85 -0.94
CA LEU A 40 16.01 -12.14 -2.19
C LEU A 40 15.57 -10.71 -1.87
N ALA A 41 16.10 -9.73 -2.59
CA ALA A 41 15.65 -8.33 -2.52
C ALA A 41 14.11 -8.19 -2.49
N PRO A 42 13.33 -8.94 -3.31
CA PRO A 42 11.88 -9.09 -3.22
C PRO A 42 11.30 -9.21 -1.83
N THR A 43 11.86 -10.12 -1.05
CA THR A 43 11.35 -10.42 0.28
C THR A 43 11.55 -9.23 1.20
N ILE A 44 12.64 -8.48 1.04
CA ILE A 44 12.99 -7.34 1.90
C ILE A 44 12.06 -6.15 1.60
N TYR A 45 11.92 -5.73 0.35
CA TYR A 45 11.03 -4.61 0.06
C TYR A 45 9.55 -4.99 0.19
N ALA A 46 9.14 -6.24 -0.08
CA ALA A 46 7.77 -6.69 0.19
C ALA A 46 7.42 -6.68 1.68
N SER A 47 8.35 -7.08 2.55
CA SER A 47 8.11 -7.01 3.99
C SER A 47 8.13 -5.57 4.50
N LEU A 48 9.06 -4.72 4.05
CA LEU A 48 9.06 -3.30 4.44
C LEU A 48 7.79 -2.56 3.98
N ILE A 49 7.38 -2.77 2.72
CA ILE A 49 6.25 -2.06 2.14
C ILE A 49 4.94 -2.61 2.70
N GLY A 50 4.80 -3.94 2.80
CA GLY A 50 3.62 -4.58 3.37
C GLY A 50 3.42 -4.29 4.86
N THR A 51 4.50 -4.22 5.64
CA THR A 51 4.40 -4.01 7.09
C THR A 51 4.31 -2.54 7.48
N PHE A 52 5.00 -1.63 6.78
CA PHE A 52 5.08 -0.23 7.20
C PHE A 52 4.34 0.73 6.26
N ILE A 53 4.50 0.60 4.95
CA ILE A 53 3.95 1.60 4.02
C ILE A 53 2.46 1.40 3.78
N ILE A 54 2.01 0.16 3.52
CA ILE A 54 0.60 -0.12 3.25
C ILE A 54 -0.29 0.28 4.45
N PRO A 55 0.01 -0.10 5.70
CA PRO A 55 -0.82 0.29 6.85
C PRO A 55 -0.84 1.80 7.08
N VAL A 56 0.29 2.49 6.86
CA VAL A 56 0.36 3.96 6.99
C VAL A 56 -0.47 4.65 5.92
N VAL A 57 -0.40 4.20 4.66
CA VAL A 57 -1.22 4.76 3.57
C VAL A 57 -2.71 4.51 3.81
N VAL A 58 -3.08 3.31 4.25
CA VAL A 58 -4.47 2.98 4.60
C VAL A 58 -4.95 3.81 5.78
N ALA A 59 -4.13 3.95 6.84
CA ALA A 59 -4.45 4.79 7.99
C ALA A 59 -4.63 6.26 7.61
N PHE A 60 -3.74 6.81 6.77
CA PHE A 60 -3.85 8.18 6.28
C PHE A 60 -5.15 8.38 5.49
N LEU A 61 -5.43 7.52 4.51
CA LEU A 61 -6.63 7.63 3.68
C LEU A 61 -7.93 7.39 4.48
N TYR A 62 -7.86 6.57 5.52
CA TYR A 62 -9.02 6.22 6.34
C TYR A 62 -9.31 7.22 7.46
N PHE A 63 -8.30 7.77 8.13
CA PHE A 63 -8.50 8.68 9.26
C PHE A 63 -8.42 10.14 8.84
N TYR A 64 -7.38 10.52 8.09
CA TYR A 64 -7.11 11.94 7.79
C TYR A 64 -8.09 12.55 6.78
N ILE A 65 -8.50 11.81 5.74
CA ILE A 65 -9.45 12.31 4.73
C ILE A 65 -10.83 12.62 5.32
N PRO A 66 -11.49 11.70 6.07
CA PRO A 66 -12.77 12.02 6.68
C PRO A 66 -12.65 13.07 7.78
N GLU A 67 -11.59 13.08 8.58
CA GLU A 67 -11.34 14.13 9.59
C GLU A 67 -11.26 15.52 8.94
N LYS A 68 -10.50 15.66 7.84
CA LYS A 68 -10.47 16.91 7.06
C LYS A 68 -11.80 17.23 6.38
N ALA A 69 -12.57 16.23 5.98
CA ALA A 69 -13.89 16.44 5.40
C ALA A 69 -14.92 16.89 6.44
N GLU A 70 -14.79 16.49 7.70
CA GLU A 70 -15.61 16.96 8.82
C GLU A 70 -15.21 18.37 9.27
N GLU A 71 -13.91 18.65 9.37
CA GLU A 71 -13.40 20.01 9.59
C GLU A 71 -13.87 20.98 8.49
N ALA A 72 -13.81 20.59 7.21
CA ALA A 72 -14.24 21.40 6.08
C ALA A 72 -15.78 21.56 6.01
N ARG A 73 -16.54 20.68 6.65
CA ARG A 73 -18.01 20.75 6.73
C ARG A 73 -18.51 21.56 7.93
N GLY A 74 -17.60 22.16 8.72
CA GLY A 74 -17.98 23.03 9.83
C GLY A 74 -18.55 22.25 11.01
N GLY A 75 -17.83 21.22 11.45
CA GLY A 75 -17.97 20.77 12.85
C GLY A 75 -17.71 21.97 13.76
N SER A 76 -18.78 22.42 14.43
CA SER A 76 -18.90 23.57 15.35
C SER A 76 -17.61 24.17 15.91
#